data_AF-A0A7W9ARU1-F1
#
_entry.id   AF-A0A7W9ARU1-F1
#
_cell.length_a   1.000
_cell.length_b   1.000
_cell.length_c   1.000
_cell.angle_alpha   90.00
_cell.angle_beta   90.00
_cell.angle_gamma   90.00
#
_symmetry.space_group_name_H-M   'P 1'
#
loop_
_entity.id
_entity.type
_entity.pdbx_description
1 polymer ?
#
loop_
_entity_poly.entity_id
_entity_poly.type
_entity_poly.pdbx_seq_one_letter_code
_entity_poly.pdbx_strand_id
1 'polypeptide(L)'
;MDMGFRDNSVLISTASTINVVANGTDDVYVAGDGAVAFVIADGNVGDDQFSNFTSNDSIITGKKIFDGNNDGFIAFGPNGVLDVDRFGGGNSRAGEDQIQVVGNGGDITEIRYLGTKGGNFAYADAATLRNLFAEFGQANVVEGTVANNTISMSGGAKVLLHDNALGLNLGSDIVNDFGNDDLFVTTSQLFDDTGNNVVTFGGNKVLDTSGASGPQSSDPSTGPGGQVFFSGGITGLAYLGTQNIGGVDYYYYGTANTTVNPFAGEA
;
A
#
# COMPACT_ATOMS: atom_id res chain seq x y z
N MET A 1 -25.32 -9.95 -11.18
CA MET A 1 -24.83 -8.77 -11.91
C MET A 1 -23.34 -8.94 -11.92
N ASP A 2 -22.71 -9.08 -13.09
CA ASP A 2 -21.25 -9.19 -13.18
C ASP A 2 -20.68 -7.86 -12.66
N MET A 3 -19.85 -7.89 -11.62
CA MET A 3 -19.22 -6.69 -11.09
C MET A 3 -18.20 -6.25 -12.14
N GLY A 4 -18.46 -5.12 -12.80
CA GLY A 4 -17.70 -4.65 -13.97
C GLY A 4 -16.33 -4.08 -13.62
N PHE A 5 -15.54 -4.80 -12.83
CA PHE A 5 -14.13 -4.49 -12.61
C PHE A 5 -13.39 -4.55 -13.94
N ARG A 6 -12.52 -3.56 -14.17
CA ARG A 6 -11.54 -3.55 -15.25
C ARG A 6 -10.40 -4.53 -14.96
N ASP A 7 -9.59 -4.79 -15.99
CA ASP A 7 -8.36 -5.58 -15.86
C ASP A 7 -7.44 -4.97 -14.80
N ASN A 8 -6.92 -5.83 -13.92
CA ASN A 8 -6.06 -5.48 -12.81
C ASN A 8 -4.83 -6.41 -12.72
N SER A 9 -4.52 -7.10 -13.83
CA SER A 9 -3.51 -8.16 -13.89
C SER A 9 -2.07 -7.69 -13.69
N VAL A 10 -1.78 -6.42 -13.94
CA VAL A 10 -0.45 -5.82 -13.78
C VAL A 10 -0.24 -5.41 -12.32
N LEU A 11 0.95 -5.67 -11.76
CA LEU A 11 1.32 -5.26 -10.41
C LEU A 11 1.72 -3.78 -10.32
N ILE A 12 2.71 -3.35 -11.12
CA ILE A 12 3.21 -1.97 -11.12
C ILE A 12 2.41 -1.17 -12.14
N SER A 13 1.65 -0.17 -11.71
CA SER A 13 0.75 0.61 -12.59
C SER A 13 1.27 2.00 -12.89
N THR A 14 1.72 2.73 -11.87
CA THR A 14 2.13 4.14 -11.97
C THR A 14 3.46 4.44 -11.30
N ALA A 15 3.99 3.54 -10.47
CA ALA A 15 5.34 3.66 -9.96
C ALA A 15 6.38 3.51 -11.08
N SER A 16 7.47 4.25 -10.95
CA SER A 16 8.67 4.01 -11.75
C SER A 16 9.35 2.73 -11.29
N THR A 17 10.08 2.06 -12.17
CA THR A 17 10.78 0.81 -11.83
C THR A 17 12.28 1.00 -11.79
N ILE A 18 12.91 0.52 -10.72
CA ILE A 18 14.34 0.28 -10.66
C ILE A 18 14.56 -1.23 -10.58
N ASN A 19 15.24 -1.79 -11.59
CA ASN A 19 15.59 -3.20 -11.58
C ASN A 19 16.92 -3.37 -10.84
N VAL A 20 16.90 -4.14 -9.76
CA VAL A 20 18.07 -4.53 -8.99
C VAL A 20 18.62 -5.81 -9.60
N VAL A 21 19.85 -5.75 -10.11
CA VAL A 21 20.38 -6.76 -11.02
C VAL A 21 21.19 -7.83 -10.29
N ALA A 22 21.02 -9.10 -10.68
CA ALA A 22 21.80 -10.21 -10.14
C ALA A 22 23.23 -10.24 -10.73
N ASN A 23 24.08 -9.31 -10.30
CA ASN A 23 25.47 -9.17 -10.76
C ASN A 23 26.51 -9.60 -9.71
N GLY A 24 26.08 -9.88 -8.47
CA GLY A 24 26.94 -10.25 -7.35
C GLY A 24 27.89 -9.14 -6.91
N THR A 25 27.51 -7.88 -7.07
CA THR A 25 28.30 -6.72 -6.65
C THR A 25 27.42 -5.75 -5.87
N ASP A 26 27.95 -5.22 -4.77
CA ASP A 26 27.26 -4.22 -3.95
C ASP A 26 27.02 -2.92 -4.73
N ASP A 27 25.76 -2.66 -5.07
CA ASP A 27 25.32 -1.47 -5.79
C ASP A 27 24.49 -0.53 -4.89
N VAL A 28 24.38 0.73 -5.32
CA VAL A 28 23.49 1.71 -4.69
C VAL A 28 22.42 2.14 -5.67
N TYR A 29 21.16 1.86 -5.32
CA TYR A 29 19.99 2.27 -6.07
C TYR A 29 19.32 3.45 -5.35
N VAL A 30 19.03 4.52 -6.09
CA VAL A 30 18.50 5.78 -5.53
C VAL A 30 17.05 5.94 -5.96
N ALA A 31 16.12 6.02 -5.01
CA ALA A 31 14.75 6.38 -5.29
C ALA A 31 14.70 7.81 -5.85
N GLY A 32 13.96 7.97 -6.96
CA GLY A 32 13.66 9.28 -7.53
C GLY A 32 12.50 9.96 -6.82
N ASP A 33 11.98 11.04 -7.42
CA ASP A 33 10.76 11.68 -6.95
C ASP A 33 9.53 10.79 -7.21
N GLY A 34 8.61 10.72 -6.25
CA GLY A 34 7.38 9.93 -6.36
C GLY A 34 7.57 8.46 -5.99
N ALA A 35 6.67 7.59 -6.47
CA ALA A 35 6.71 6.17 -6.16
C ALA A 35 7.71 5.40 -7.02
N VAL A 36 8.55 4.60 -6.37
CA VAL A 36 9.52 3.70 -6.99
C VAL A 36 9.27 2.25 -6.55
N ALA A 37 9.20 1.35 -7.51
CA ALA A 37 9.23 -0.09 -7.29
C ALA A 37 10.65 -0.62 -7.55
N PHE A 38 11.33 -1.03 -6.48
CA PHE A 38 12.59 -1.76 -6.54
C PHE A 38 12.31 -3.23 -6.83
N VAL A 39 12.58 -3.67 -8.04
CA VAL A 39 12.34 -5.05 -8.49
C VAL A 39 13.62 -5.83 -8.41
N ILE A 40 13.70 -6.73 -7.41
CA ILE A 40 14.87 -7.55 -7.13
C ILE A 40 14.86 -8.79 -8.04
N ALA A 41 15.92 -8.93 -8.84
CA ALA A 41 16.12 -10.09 -9.69
C ALA A 41 16.28 -11.38 -8.87
N ASP A 42 15.92 -12.52 -9.47
CA ASP A 42 16.26 -13.82 -8.88
C ASP A 42 17.77 -14.08 -9.02
N GLY A 43 18.39 -14.56 -7.93
CA GLY A 43 19.82 -14.88 -7.87
C GLY A 43 20.61 -13.83 -7.09
N ASN A 44 21.92 -14.04 -6.98
CA ASN A 44 22.81 -13.18 -6.19
C ASN A 44 22.89 -11.76 -6.79
N VAL A 45 22.26 -10.80 -6.10
CA VAL A 45 22.32 -9.36 -6.37
C VAL A 45 23.49 -8.70 -5.66
N GLY A 46 23.90 -9.22 -4.49
CA GLY A 46 24.96 -8.65 -3.67
C GLY A 46 24.41 -7.98 -2.40
N ASP A 47 25.30 -7.33 -1.65
CA ASP A 47 24.91 -6.57 -0.45
C ASP A 47 24.53 -5.13 -0.87
N ASP A 48 23.38 -4.97 -1.54
CA ASP A 48 22.95 -3.70 -2.13
C ASP A 48 22.37 -2.70 -1.13
N GLN A 49 22.32 -1.43 -1.54
CA GLN A 49 21.67 -0.36 -0.81
C GLN A 49 20.57 0.31 -1.63
N PHE A 50 19.38 0.46 -1.03
CA PHE A 50 18.34 1.37 -1.50
C PHE A 50 18.45 2.68 -0.71
N SER A 51 18.54 3.79 -1.42
CA SER A 51 18.69 5.12 -0.82
C SER A 51 17.52 6.03 -1.17
N ASN A 52 17.21 6.96 -0.27
CA ASN A 52 16.04 7.82 -0.32
C ASN A 52 14.70 7.08 -0.35
N PHE A 53 14.64 5.87 0.22
CA PHE A 53 13.39 5.12 0.28
C PHE A 53 12.34 5.88 1.09
N THR A 54 11.10 5.93 0.61
CA THR A 54 9.99 6.64 1.24
C THR A 54 8.80 5.71 1.47
N SER A 55 7.77 6.23 2.14
CA SER A 55 6.50 5.51 2.33
C SER A 55 5.78 5.16 1.03
N ASN A 56 6.16 5.80 -0.08
CA ASN A 56 5.55 5.60 -1.40
C ASN A 56 6.33 4.59 -2.26
N ASP A 57 7.46 4.09 -1.75
CA ASP A 57 8.27 3.11 -2.46
C ASP A 57 7.89 1.69 -2.08
N SER A 58 8.17 0.76 -2.99
CA SER A 58 7.90 -0.66 -2.81
C SER A 58 9.10 -1.52 -3.16
N ILE A 59 9.18 -2.67 -2.50
CA ILE A 59 10.14 -3.72 -2.81
C ILE A 59 9.36 -4.88 -3.42
N ILE A 60 9.80 -5.35 -4.58
CA ILE A 60 9.17 -6.44 -5.32
C ILE A 60 10.19 -7.56 -5.51
N THR A 61 9.81 -8.80 -5.16
CA THR A 61 10.69 -9.97 -5.27
C THR A 61 10.00 -11.12 -6.01
N GLY A 62 10.80 -12.00 -6.63
CA GLY A 62 10.33 -13.24 -7.26
C GLY A 62 9.98 -14.36 -6.27
N LYS A 63 10.48 -14.25 -5.02
CA LYS A 63 10.21 -15.18 -3.92
C LYS A 63 9.80 -14.43 -2.66
N LYS A 64 8.91 -15.04 -1.88
CA LYS A 64 8.46 -14.46 -0.61
C LYS A 64 9.63 -14.40 0.39
N ILE A 65 9.93 -13.20 0.88
CA ILE A 65 10.84 -12.95 2.00
C ILE A 65 10.29 -13.66 3.25
N PHE A 66 11.19 -14.29 4.02
CA PHE A 66 10.82 -15.03 5.22
C PHE A 66 10.31 -14.12 6.34
N ASP A 67 9.05 -14.32 6.71
CA ASP A 67 8.39 -13.75 7.87
C ASP A 67 8.35 -14.80 8.99
N GLY A 68 9.15 -14.58 10.04
CA GLY A 68 9.42 -15.58 11.07
C GLY A 68 8.27 -15.85 12.03
N ASN A 69 7.43 -14.85 12.29
CA ASN A 69 6.27 -14.93 13.18
C ASN A 69 4.94 -14.92 12.40
N ASN A 70 4.98 -14.80 11.07
CA ASN A 70 3.82 -14.81 10.17
C ASN A 70 2.81 -13.71 10.51
N ASP A 71 3.29 -12.54 10.92
CA ASP A 71 2.43 -11.40 11.25
C ASP A 71 2.28 -10.39 10.10
N GLY A 72 2.96 -10.63 8.97
CA GLY A 72 2.95 -9.76 7.80
C GLY A 72 4.02 -8.67 7.83
N PHE A 73 4.83 -8.58 8.88
CA PHE A 73 5.89 -7.59 9.04
C PHE A 73 7.27 -8.28 9.06
N ILE A 74 8.20 -7.76 8.27
CA ILE A 74 9.55 -8.27 8.18
C ILE A 74 10.49 -7.24 8.79
N ALA A 75 10.83 -7.46 10.06
CA ALA A 75 11.83 -6.69 10.76
C ALA A 75 13.22 -7.00 10.22
N PHE A 76 14.02 -5.94 10.07
CA PHE A 76 15.39 -6.05 9.62
C PHE A 76 16.27 -6.65 10.72
N GLY A 77 17.44 -7.16 10.33
CA GLY A 77 18.42 -7.64 11.29
C GLY A 77 18.88 -6.52 12.25
N PRO A 78 19.50 -6.85 13.40
CA PRO A 78 20.05 -5.84 14.33
C PRO A 78 21.09 -4.89 13.70
N ASN A 79 21.63 -5.26 12.54
CA ASN A 79 22.52 -4.45 11.71
C ASN A 79 21.78 -3.53 10.70
N GLY A 80 20.45 -3.48 10.74
CA GLY A 80 19.64 -2.61 9.88
C GLY A 80 19.53 -3.07 8.42
N VAL A 81 19.74 -4.36 8.15
CA VAL A 81 19.63 -4.91 6.78
C VAL A 81 18.46 -5.88 6.65
N LEU A 82 17.83 -5.83 5.49
CA LEU A 82 16.84 -6.80 5.04
C LEU A 82 17.55 -7.99 4.41
N ASP A 83 17.21 -9.18 4.87
CA ASP A 83 17.76 -10.43 4.38
C ASP A 83 16.72 -11.06 3.44
N VAL A 84 16.81 -10.73 2.14
CA VAL A 84 15.75 -11.01 1.16
C VAL A 84 15.63 -12.50 0.84
N ASP A 85 16.74 -13.22 0.94
CA ASP A 85 16.85 -14.64 0.61
C ASP A 85 16.85 -15.57 1.84
N ARG A 86 16.50 -15.03 3.01
CA ARG A 86 16.35 -15.79 4.25
C ARG A 86 15.37 -16.95 4.07
N PHE A 87 15.75 -18.12 4.58
CA PHE A 87 14.91 -19.34 4.53
C PHE A 87 14.56 -19.92 5.92
N GLY A 88 14.81 -19.18 7.01
CA GLY A 88 14.34 -19.53 8.35
C GLY A 88 14.85 -18.63 9.47
N GLY A 89 14.48 -18.94 10.72
CA GLY A 89 14.93 -18.18 11.89
C GLY A 89 16.36 -18.47 12.35
N GLY A 90 17.03 -17.44 12.86
CA GLY A 90 18.39 -17.49 13.45
C GLY A 90 19.51 -17.10 12.49
N ASN A 91 20.64 -16.64 13.05
CA ASN A 91 21.74 -16.03 12.28
C ASN A 91 22.40 -16.96 11.24
N SER A 92 22.26 -18.28 11.38
CA SER A 92 22.85 -19.26 10.44
C SER A 92 21.98 -19.53 9.21
N ARG A 93 20.90 -18.79 9.03
CA ARG A 93 19.94 -18.95 7.92
C ARG A 93 19.76 -17.68 7.11
N ALA A 94 20.73 -16.77 7.24
CA ALA A 94 20.80 -15.64 6.33
C ALA A 94 20.98 -16.13 4.89
N GLY A 95 20.29 -15.47 3.97
CA GLY A 95 20.45 -15.67 2.53
C GLY A 95 21.79 -15.10 2.04
N GLU A 96 22.02 -15.24 0.74
CA GLU A 96 23.20 -14.66 0.09
C GLU A 96 23.05 -13.13 -0.07
N ASP A 97 21.82 -12.64 -0.24
CA ASP A 97 21.52 -11.25 -0.56
C ASP A 97 21.01 -10.47 0.66
N GLN A 98 21.66 -9.34 0.94
CA GLN A 98 21.25 -8.40 1.98
C GLN A 98 21.03 -7.03 1.37
N ILE A 99 19.94 -6.37 1.76
CA ILE A 99 19.58 -5.05 1.28
C ILE A 99 19.54 -4.08 2.44
N GLN A 100 20.37 -3.05 2.41
CA GLN A 100 20.21 -1.91 3.30
C GLN A 100 19.16 -0.96 2.73
N VAL A 101 18.10 -0.65 3.47
CA VAL A 101 17.07 0.30 3.04
C VAL A 101 17.19 1.59 3.86
N VAL A 102 17.77 2.62 3.23
CA VAL A 102 18.01 3.92 3.84
C VAL A 102 16.90 4.88 3.42
N GLY A 103 16.09 5.29 4.39
CA GLY A 103 14.95 6.16 4.14
C GLY A 103 15.30 7.64 4.08
N ASN A 104 14.42 8.42 3.45
CA ASN A 104 14.52 9.89 3.45
C ASN A 104 14.02 10.46 4.79
N GLY A 105 14.88 10.44 5.81
CA GLY A 105 14.56 10.91 7.17
C GLY A 105 14.94 9.94 8.30
N GLY A 106 15.46 8.77 7.96
CA GLY A 106 15.90 7.74 8.90
C GLY A 106 15.98 6.38 8.22
N ASP A 107 16.68 5.42 8.83
CA ASP A 107 16.75 4.06 8.29
C ASP A 107 15.38 3.37 8.40
N ILE A 108 15.00 2.66 7.33
CA ILE A 108 13.82 1.78 7.37
C ILE A 108 14.26 0.50 8.08
N THR A 109 13.52 0.09 9.10
CA THR A 109 13.88 -1.09 9.91
C THR A 109 12.87 -2.23 9.80
N GLU A 110 11.77 -2.02 9.09
CA GLU A 110 10.72 -3.01 8.91
C GLU A 110 9.91 -2.70 7.65
N ILE A 111 9.59 -3.74 6.90
CA ILE A 111 8.65 -3.68 5.76
C ILE A 111 7.43 -4.53 6.05
N ARG A 112 6.30 -4.20 5.44
CA ARG A 112 5.06 -4.98 5.50
C ARG A 112 4.80 -5.67 4.17
N TYR A 113 4.24 -6.87 4.23
CA TYR A 113 3.89 -7.67 3.07
C TYR A 113 2.51 -7.29 2.53
N LEU A 114 2.45 -6.96 1.24
CA LEU A 114 1.24 -6.51 0.54
C LEU A 114 0.60 -7.60 -0.32
N GLY A 115 1.10 -8.83 -0.33
CA GLY A 115 0.52 -9.93 -1.11
C GLY A 115 1.33 -10.30 -2.36
N THR A 116 0.69 -11.09 -3.23
CA THR A 116 1.29 -11.61 -4.48
C THR A 116 0.41 -11.26 -5.67
N LYS A 117 1.02 -10.80 -6.77
CA LYS A 117 0.35 -10.61 -8.07
C LYS A 117 1.30 -10.95 -9.20
N GLY A 118 0.82 -11.72 -10.17
CA GLY A 118 1.62 -12.12 -11.33
C GLY A 118 2.88 -12.92 -10.98
N GLY A 119 2.89 -13.63 -9.84
CA GLY A 119 4.06 -14.36 -9.32
C GLY A 119 5.05 -13.53 -8.51
N ASN A 120 4.88 -12.21 -8.46
CA ASN A 120 5.73 -11.31 -7.67
C ASN A 120 5.13 -11.04 -6.30
N PHE A 121 6.00 -10.90 -5.30
CA PHE A 121 5.66 -10.57 -3.92
C PHE A 121 5.96 -9.10 -3.67
N ALA A 122 4.99 -8.36 -3.13
CA ALA A 122 5.11 -6.92 -2.91
C ALA A 122 5.24 -6.57 -1.43
N TYR A 123 6.08 -5.58 -1.14
CA TYR A 123 6.34 -5.07 0.20
C TYR A 123 6.45 -3.54 0.17
N ALA A 124 6.17 -2.90 1.30
CA ALA A 124 6.31 -1.45 1.48
C ALA A 124 6.69 -1.11 2.93
N ASP A 125 6.97 0.16 3.22
CA ASP A 125 7.34 0.62 4.58
C ASP A 125 6.28 0.26 5.63
N ALA A 126 6.65 -0.46 6.68
CA ALA A 126 5.71 -0.86 7.73
C ALA A 126 5.08 0.33 8.47
N ALA A 127 5.77 1.48 8.53
CA ALA A 127 5.31 2.67 9.25
C ALA A 127 3.94 3.16 8.75
N THR A 128 3.67 3.08 7.44
CA THR A 128 2.39 3.51 6.84
C THR A 128 1.17 2.87 7.50
N LEU A 129 1.23 1.56 7.78
CA LEU A 129 0.13 0.87 8.46
C LEU A 129 0.18 1.05 9.99
N ARG A 130 1.39 1.06 10.57
CA ARG A 130 1.57 1.22 12.02
C ARG A 130 1.08 2.58 12.55
N ASN A 131 1.22 3.64 11.76
CA ASN A 131 0.68 4.95 12.11
C ASN A 131 -0.84 4.87 12.31
N LEU A 132 -1.57 4.20 11.42
CA LEU A 132 -3.01 3.99 11.58
C LEU A 132 -3.35 3.05 12.73
N PHE A 133 -2.52 2.04 13.01
CA PHE A 133 -2.70 1.19 14.20
C PHE A 133 -2.60 1.98 15.50
N ALA A 134 -1.68 2.94 15.57
CA ALA A 134 -1.53 3.80 16.74
C ALA A 134 -2.74 4.72 16.93
N GLU A 135 -3.29 5.26 15.84
CA GLU A 135 -4.41 6.19 15.86
C GLU A 135 -5.77 5.50 16.13
N PHE A 136 -6.06 4.41 15.42
CA PHE A 136 -7.39 3.78 15.42
C PHE A 136 -7.45 2.44 16.18
N GLY A 137 -6.28 1.94 16.62
CA GLY A 137 -6.12 0.63 17.23
C GLY A 137 -6.02 -0.48 16.17
N GLN A 138 -5.00 -1.33 16.30
CA GLN A 138 -4.71 -2.42 15.35
C GLN A 138 -5.92 -3.31 15.01
N ALA A 139 -6.80 -3.59 15.99
CA ALA A 139 -7.98 -4.44 15.77
C ALA A 139 -9.05 -3.79 14.86
N ASN A 140 -8.95 -2.49 14.60
CA ASN A 140 -9.92 -1.73 13.80
C ASN A 140 -9.40 -1.34 12.43
N VAL A 141 -8.12 -1.56 12.14
CA VAL A 141 -7.52 -1.21 10.86
C VAL A 141 -7.34 -2.47 10.03
N VAL A 142 -7.79 -2.41 8.78
CA VAL A 142 -7.62 -3.44 7.76
C VAL A 142 -6.89 -2.79 6.59
N GLU A 143 -6.01 -3.53 5.93
CA GLU A 143 -5.31 -3.07 4.73
C GLU A 143 -5.72 -3.93 3.52
N GLY A 144 -6.03 -3.26 2.41
CA GLY A 144 -6.17 -3.90 1.09
C GLY A 144 -4.81 -4.33 0.54
N THR A 145 -4.79 -5.39 -0.27
CA THR A 145 -3.53 -5.99 -0.77
C THR A 145 -3.37 -5.77 -2.26
N VAL A 146 -2.26 -6.24 -2.86
CA VAL A 146 -2.14 -6.29 -4.32
C VAL A 146 -3.06 -7.34 -4.95
N ALA A 147 -3.63 -8.26 -4.16
CA ALA A 147 -4.58 -9.27 -4.64
C ALA A 147 -6.02 -8.73 -4.69
N ASN A 148 -6.96 -9.51 -5.21
CA ASN A 148 -8.38 -9.20 -5.10
C ASN A 148 -8.90 -9.69 -3.75
N ASN A 149 -9.40 -8.79 -2.92
CA ASN A 149 -9.87 -9.10 -1.57
C ASN A 149 -11.40 -9.07 -1.47
N THR A 150 -11.91 -9.81 -0.49
CA THR A 150 -13.26 -9.60 0.04
C THR A 150 -13.11 -9.22 1.51
N ILE A 151 -13.45 -7.98 1.83
CA ILE A 151 -13.20 -7.33 3.11
C ILE A 151 -14.55 -7.11 3.80
N SER A 152 -14.65 -7.43 5.09
CA SER A 152 -15.83 -7.10 5.91
C SER A 152 -15.47 -5.98 6.87
N MET A 153 -16.29 -4.94 6.88
CA MET A 153 -16.20 -3.81 7.80
C MET A 153 -17.18 -3.95 8.97
N SER A 154 -17.71 -5.17 9.18
CA SER A 154 -18.62 -5.43 10.30
C SER A 154 -17.89 -5.38 11.65
N GLY A 155 -18.67 -5.16 12.72
CA GLY A 155 -18.16 -5.21 14.10
C GLY A 155 -17.82 -3.85 14.72
N GLY A 156 -18.45 -2.77 14.26
CA GLY A 156 -18.25 -1.40 14.73
C GLY A 156 -17.30 -0.62 13.81
N ALA A 157 -16.91 0.59 14.23
CA ALA A 157 -16.06 1.47 13.43
C ALA A 157 -14.74 0.80 13.01
N LYS A 158 -14.51 0.75 11.69
CA LYS A 158 -13.29 0.22 11.06
C LYS A 158 -12.65 1.25 10.14
N VAL A 159 -11.35 1.04 9.89
CA VAL A 159 -10.55 1.80 8.93
C VAL A 159 -10.03 0.82 7.89
N LEU A 160 -10.31 1.08 6.62
CA LEU A 160 -9.72 0.36 5.49
C LEU A 160 -8.66 1.23 4.84
N LEU A 161 -7.39 0.83 4.97
CA LEU A 161 -6.28 1.42 4.23
C LEU A 161 -6.21 0.82 2.82
N HIS A 162 -6.15 1.70 1.83
CA HIS A 162 -5.87 1.42 0.42
C HIS A 162 -4.67 2.28 -0.01
N ASP A 163 -3.46 1.74 0.17
CA ASP A 163 -2.19 2.47 0.00
C ASP A 163 -1.81 2.69 -1.47
N ASN A 164 -2.57 3.54 -2.14
CA ASN A 164 -2.43 3.80 -3.57
C ASN A 164 -1.25 4.71 -3.94
N ALA A 165 -0.61 5.38 -2.97
CA ALA A 165 0.61 6.15 -3.20
C ALA A 165 1.78 5.29 -3.69
N LEU A 166 1.76 3.98 -3.41
CA LEU A 166 2.78 3.02 -3.86
C LEU A 166 2.88 2.88 -5.39
N GLY A 167 1.88 3.37 -6.13
CA GLY A 167 1.81 3.22 -7.58
C GLY A 167 1.70 1.76 -8.05
N LEU A 168 1.29 0.88 -7.15
CA LEU A 168 0.91 -0.50 -7.43
C LEU A 168 -0.59 -0.58 -7.70
N ASN A 169 -1.00 -1.58 -8.49
CA ASN A 169 -2.40 -1.93 -8.64
C ASN A 169 -2.83 -2.81 -7.45
N LEU A 170 -3.66 -2.26 -6.58
CA LEU A 170 -4.17 -2.92 -5.37
C LEU A 170 -5.38 -3.84 -5.64
N GLY A 171 -5.50 -4.38 -6.86
CA GLY A 171 -6.50 -5.38 -7.19
C GLY A 171 -7.90 -4.82 -7.38
N SER A 172 -8.87 -5.72 -7.25
CA SER A 172 -10.31 -5.45 -7.33
C SER A 172 -10.97 -5.98 -6.08
N ASP A 173 -11.22 -5.08 -5.14
CA ASP A 173 -11.69 -5.40 -3.80
C ASP A 173 -13.20 -5.28 -3.70
N ILE A 174 -13.79 -6.19 -2.94
CA ILE A 174 -15.19 -6.14 -2.53
C ILE A 174 -15.21 -5.80 -1.05
N VAL A 175 -15.74 -4.63 -0.71
CA VAL A 175 -15.91 -4.18 0.67
C VAL A 175 -17.37 -4.35 1.07
N ASN A 176 -17.59 -5.19 2.07
CA ASN A 176 -18.90 -5.44 2.67
C ASN A 176 -19.08 -4.64 3.94
N ASP A 177 -20.36 -4.31 4.23
CA ASP A 177 -20.79 -3.71 5.49
C ASP A 177 -20.18 -2.34 5.81
N PHE A 178 -19.64 -1.62 4.81
CA PHE A 178 -19.11 -0.26 5.00
C PHE A 178 -20.22 0.71 5.44
N GLY A 179 -20.12 1.17 6.68
CA GLY A 179 -21.10 1.98 7.39
C GLY A 179 -20.71 3.46 7.52
N ASN A 180 -21.57 4.21 8.21
CA ASN A 180 -21.36 5.66 8.44
C ASN A 180 -20.26 5.95 9.48
N ASP A 181 -19.86 4.95 10.25
CA ASP A 181 -18.81 4.97 11.26
C ASP A 181 -17.45 4.44 10.75
N ASP A 182 -17.42 3.94 9.51
CA ASP A 182 -16.19 3.45 8.89
C ASP A 182 -15.45 4.54 8.10
N LEU A 183 -14.15 4.33 7.95
CA LEU A 183 -13.27 5.15 7.13
C LEU A 183 -12.65 4.32 6.01
N PHE A 184 -12.69 4.88 4.80
CA PHE A 184 -11.83 4.48 3.70
C PHE A 184 -10.66 5.46 3.66
N VAL A 185 -9.43 4.96 3.69
CA VAL A 185 -8.22 5.78 3.81
C VAL A 185 -7.29 5.47 2.67
N THR A 186 -6.83 6.50 1.98
CA THR A 186 -5.84 6.39 0.90
C THR A 186 -4.61 7.22 1.22
N THR A 187 -3.49 6.95 0.57
CA THR A 187 -2.22 7.67 0.75
C THR A 187 -1.92 8.65 -0.40
N SER A 188 -2.66 8.53 -1.50
CA SER A 188 -2.79 9.54 -2.54
C SER A 188 -4.27 9.91 -2.71
N GLN A 189 -4.54 11.21 -2.88
CA GLN A 189 -5.92 11.71 -3.00
C GLN A 189 -6.64 11.11 -4.21
N LEU A 190 -7.94 10.84 -4.04
CA LEU A 190 -8.82 10.33 -5.09
C LEU A 190 -9.37 11.47 -5.95
N PHE A 191 -9.66 11.17 -7.22
CA PHE A 191 -10.23 12.13 -8.15
C PHE A 191 -11.71 12.45 -7.87
N ASP A 192 -12.02 13.72 -7.60
CA ASP A 192 -13.38 14.28 -7.56
C ASP A 192 -13.60 15.18 -8.78
N ASP A 193 -14.35 14.67 -9.77
CA ASP A 193 -14.66 15.38 -11.02
C ASP A 193 -15.49 16.66 -10.79
N THR A 194 -16.23 16.70 -9.69
CA THR A 194 -17.21 17.76 -9.42
C THR A 194 -16.68 18.83 -8.49
N GLY A 195 -15.59 18.55 -7.78
CA GLY A 195 -14.98 19.45 -6.79
C GLY A 195 -15.90 19.76 -5.61
N ASN A 196 -16.86 18.88 -5.31
CA ASN A 196 -17.83 19.06 -4.22
C ASN A 196 -17.46 18.27 -2.95
N ASN A 197 -16.23 17.74 -2.89
CA ASN A 197 -15.71 16.86 -1.85
C ASN A 197 -16.43 15.49 -1.79
N VAL A 198 -16.97 15.02 -2.91
CA VAL A 198 -17.56 13.69 -3.03
C VAL A 198 -16.97 12.98 -4.24
N VAL A 199 -16.19 11.94 -3.97
CA VAL A 199 -15.66 11.05 -5.00
C VAL A 199 -16.78 10.14 -5.47
N THR A 200 -17.25 10.33 -6.69
CA THR A 200 -18.32 9.52 -7.29
C THR A 200 -17.77 8.28 -7.98
N PHE A 201 -18.54 7.19 -7.95
CA PHE A 201 -18.15 5.95 -8.62
C PHE A 201 -18.49 5.97 -10.10
N GLY A 202 -17.83 5.10 -10.88
CA GLY A 202 -18.17 4.90 -12.28
C GLY A 202 -19.60 4.37 -12.47
N GLY A 203 -20.10 4.39 -13.72
CA GLY A 203 -21.44 3.85 -14.03
C GLY A 203 -21.60 2.36 -13.71
N ASN A 204 -20.48 1.63 -13.57
CA ASN A 204 -20.39 0.25 -13.08
C ASN A 204 -20.48 0.12 -11.54
N LYS A 205 -20.62 1.24 -10.82
CA LYS A 205 -20.65 1.34 -9.34
C LYS A 205 -19.37 0.91 -8.65
N VAL A 206 -18.25 0.96 -9.37
CA VAL A 206 -16.92 0.69 -8.83
C VAL A 206 -16.21 2.01 -8.62
N LEU A 207 -15.53 2.14 -7.49
CA LEU A 207 -14.57 3.19 -7.26
C LEU A 207 -13.27 2.84 -7.99
N ASP A 208 -12.89 3.67 -8.95
CA ASP A 208 -11.57 3.65 -9.56
C ASP A 208 -10.62 4.52 -8.74
N THR A 209 -9.58 3.90 -8.17
CA THR A 209 -8.67 4.62 -7.27
C THR A 209 -7.51 5.24 -8.05
N SER A 210 -7.12 6.44 -7.65
CA SER A 210 -5.95 7.16 -8.18
C SER A 210 -4.66 6.40 -7.94
N GLY A 211 -3.65 6.63 -8.77
CA GLY A 211 -2.31 6.03 -8.61
C GLY A 211 -1.40 6.90 -7.75
N ALA A 212 -0.09 6.68 -7.87
CA ALA A 212 0.92 7.35 -7.05
C ALA A 212 0.83 8.88 -7.11
N SER A 213 0.60 9.45 -8.30
CA SER A 213 0.60 10.90 -8.53
C SER A 213 -0.66 11.63 -8.08
N GLY A 214 -1.58 10.97 -7.36
CA GLY A 214 -2.81 11.59 -6.89
C GLY A 214 -3.76 11.92 -8.05
N PRO A 215 -4.75 12.80 -7.83
CA PRO A 215 -5.96 12.81 -8.64
C PRO A 215 -5.65 13.29 -10.05
N GLN A 216 -5.70 12.38 -11.01
CA GLN A 216 -5.62 12.67 -12.43
C GLN A 216 -6.97 12.43 -13.07
N SER A 217 -7.33 13.26 -14.05
CA SER A 217 -8.58 13.10 -14.81
C SER A 217 -8.67 11.76 -15.56
N SER A 218 -7.54 11.07 -15.77
CA SER A 218 -7.48 9.73 -16.34
C SER A 218 -7.85 8.61 -15.35
N ASP A 219 -7.77 8.86 -14.04
CA ASP A 219 -7.94 7.81 -13.03
C ASP A 219 -9.33 7.16 -13.07
N PRO A 220 -10.46 7.89 -13.18
CA PRO A 220 -11.78 7.28 -13.28
C PRO A 220 -11.97 6.36 -14.50
N SER A 221 -11.10 6.50 -15.51
CA SER A 221 -11.15 5.67 -16.71
C SER A 221 -10.24 4.43 -16.66
N THR A 222 -9.21 4.46 -15.79
CA THR A 222 -8.10 3.49 -15.80
C THR A 222 -7.91 2.77 -14.47
N GLY A 223 -8.38 3.33 -13.35
CA GLY A 223 -8.26 2.76 -12.00
C GLY A 223 -6.84 2.32 -11.64
N PRO A 224 -5.82 3.19 -11.81
CA PRO A 224 -4.42 2.77 -11.70
C PRO A 224 -4.03 2.29 -10.30
N GLY A 225 -4.66 2.80 -9.24
CA GLY A 225 -4.44 2.33 -7.86
C GLY A 225 -5.20 1.04 -7.51
N GLY A 226 -5.95 0.46 -8.46
CA GLY A 226 -6.90 -0.61 -8.20
C GLY A 226 -8.35 -0.11 -8.15
N GLN A 227 -9.25 -1.03 -7.81
CA GLN A 227 -10.69 -0.82 -7.87
C GLN A 227 -11.37 -1.34 -6.62
N VAL A 228 -12.39 -0.62 -6.14
CA VAL A 228 -13.14 -1.02 -4.93
C VAL A 228 -14.63 -1.00 -5.22
N PHE A 229 -15.31 -2.11 -4.93
CA PHE A 229 -16.76 -2.20 -4.95
C PHE A 229 -17.31 -2.28 -3.53
N PHE A 230 -18.16 -1.33 -3.17
CA PHE A 230 -18.83 -1.31 -1.87
C PHE A 230 -20.23 -1.94 -1.99
N SER A 231 -20.44 -3.10 -1.37
CA SER A 231 -21.67 -3.89 -1.55
C SER A 231 -22.91 -3.27 -0.88
N GLY A 232 -22.73 -2.34 0.06
CA GLY A 232 -23.80 -1.63 0.77
C GLY A 232 -24.59 -0.62 -0.07
N GLY A 233 -24.26 -0.47 -1.36
CA GLY A 233 -25.00 0.41 -2.28
C GLY A 233 -24.66 1.89 -2.15
N ILE A 234 -23.56 2.24 -1.48
CA ILE A 234 -23.00 3.59 -1.53
C ILE A 234 -22.52 3.89 -2.96
N THR A 235 -22.72 5.13 -3.40
CA THR A 235 -22.40 5.57 -4.78
C THR A 235 -21.31 6.63 -4.84
N GLY A 236 -20.74 6.96 -3.69
CA GLY A 236 -19.66 7.89 -3.56
C GLY A 236 -19.14 7.97 -2.13
N LEU A 237 -17.97 8.57 -1.98
CA LEU A 237 -17.29 8.76 -0.72
C LEU A 237 -17.10 10.25 -0.46
N ALA A 238 -17.51 10.72 0.71
CA ALA A 238 -17.32 12.09 1.15
C ALA A 238 -15.88 12.24 1.68
N TYR A 239 -15.14 13.21 1.15
CA TYR A 239 -13.81 13.57 1.63
C TYR A 239 -13.90 14.31 2.96
N LEU A 240 -13.19 13.80 3.97
CA LEU A 240 -13.23 14.31 5.34
C LEU A 240 -12.02 15.17 5.69
N GLY A 241 -10.93 15.01 4.95
CA GLY A 241 -9.71 15.79 5.09
C GLY A 241 -8.46 14.94 4.93
N THR A 242 -7.32 15.58 5.16
CA THR A 242 -6.00 14.96 5.09
C THR A 242 -5.20 15.24 6.35
N GLN A 243 -4.32 14.32 6.70
CA GLN A 243 -3.40 14.44 7.83
C GLN A 243 -2.07 13.81 7.46
N ASN A 244 -0.98 14.49 7.80
CA ASN A 244 0.35 13.90 7.72
C ASN A 244 0.67 13.23 9.07
N ILE A 245 0.88 11.92 9.08
CA ILE A 245 1.30 11.17 10.27
C ILE A 245 2.62 10.47 9.95
N GLY A 246 3.68 10.81 10.68
CA GLY A 246 4.99 10.19 10.49
C GLY A 246 5.57 10.37 9.08
N GLY A 247 5.26 11.48 8.40
CA GLY A 247 5.74 11.75 7.04
C GLY A 247 4.85 11.18 5.93
N VAL A 248 3.79 10.43 6.27
CA VAL A 248 2.83 9.87 5.31
C VAL A 248 1.56 10.72 5.29
N ASP A 249 1.13 11.13 4.11
CA ASP A 249 -0.17 11.79 3.94
C ASP A 249 -1.28 10.74 3.88
N TYR A 250 -2.29 10.89 4.74
CA TYR A 250 -3.51 10.08 4.72
C TYR A 250 -4.68 10.95 4.29
N TYR A 251 -5.49 10.44 3.37
CA TYR A 251 -6.72 11.06 2.89
C TYR A 251 -7.89 10.23 3.38
N TYR A 252 -8.75 10.84 4.19
CA TYR A 252 -9.85 10.17 4.85
C TYR A 252 -11.16 10.38 4.11
N TYR A 253 -11.90 9.30 3.93
CA TYR A 253 -13.21 9.32 3.31
C TYR A 253 -14.21 8.51 4.13
N GLY A 254 -15.46 8.97 4.13
CA GLY A 254 -16.59 8.24 4.72
C GLY A 254 -17.79 8.24 3.79
N THR A 255 -18.93 7.75 4.26
CA THR A 255 -20.19 7.88 3.53
C THR A 255 -20.68 9.33 3.53
N ALA A 256 -21.64 9.67 2.67
CA ALA A 256 -22.28 10.99 2.68
C ALA A 256 -22.99 11.35 4.00
N ASN A 257 -23.26 10.35 4.86
CA ASN A 257 -23.90 10.53 6.16
C ASN A 257 -22.93 10.25 7.32
N THR A 258 -21.62 10.18 7.04
CA THR A 258 -20.64 9.95 8.10
C THR A 258 -20.68 11.06 9.13
N THR A 259 -20.47 10.67 10.38
CA THR A 259 -20.30 11.60 11.51
C THR A 259 -18.93 11.47 12.14
N VAL A 260 -18.07 10.63 11.55
CA VAL A 260 -16.71 10.39 12.01
C VAL A 260 -15.89 11.64 11.74
N ASN A 261 -15.25 12.16 12.79
CA ASN A 261 -14.17 13.11 12.65
C ASN A 261 -12.85 12.33 12.82
N PRO A 262 -12.09 12.06 11.75
CA PRO A 262 -10.84 11.31 11.85
C PRO A 262 -9.75 12.06 12.66
N PHE A 263 -9.98 13.33 13.02
CA PHE A 263 -9.02 14.18 13.73
C PHE A 263 -9.37 14.40 15.21
N ALA A 264 -10.36 13.67 15.76
CA ALA A 264 -10.87 13.93 17.11
C ALA A 264 -9.86 13.63 18.25
N GLY A 265 -8.74 12.97 17.96
CA GLY A 265 -7.65 12.66 18.90
C GLY A 265 -6.53 13.72 18.98
N GLU A 266 -6.53 14.72 18.10
CA GLU A 266 -5.49 15.76 18.06
C GLU A 266 -5.88 16.96 18.94
N ALA A 267 -5.52 16.90 20.23
CA ALA A 267 -5.65 18.01 21.18
C ALA A 267 -4.34 18.31 21.91
#